data_AF-A0A6G1SID8-F1
#
_entry.id   AF-A0A6G1SID8-F1
#
_cell.length_a   1.000
_cell.length_b   1.000
_cell.length_c   1.000
_cell.angle_alpha   90.00
_cell.angle_beta   90.00
_cell.angle_gamma   90.00
#
_symmetry.space_group_name_H-M   'P 1'
#
loop_
_entity.id
_entity.type
_entity.pdbx_description
1 polymer ?
#
loop_
_entity_poly.entity_id
_entity_poly.type
_entity_poly.pdbx_seq_one_letter_code
_entity_poly.pdbx_strand_id
1 'polypeptide(L)'
;MDSISSLFRINMVTTCSESIRSSCDINTILKNYDLINDLSRVTFRDLSSNTAHQITQLRLNINNIDDSNTRPDLNTIQQQLHDVVAEESSRYQLTDLIDLDETPWFERWKDKFISAHNNYDHDFIGSNFGVFIIMSTSDLQNFNSIASKLLAQVRDNTLLRFMTNSFIEHYVVVNVINDGDIITNGGVDHVDPETNDVPAAHSQAFTKFVNCFGQNNCSWLNVPHDEPGHNILSFLKKFITSSLIPWCERHIRILNDAISNRKGLRRNLVIATRQLLNIGQTSYVNQSVVYTPDAGEMQCRKLGDIAMCLGLYELASSSYDLAKKEFLNDSAWLYYAGACEAYAAAMFMLNRFQRHYIEKAVATYIDPCHSTPLATRASILATDILRRTSPIDAAKFFVTLTGNDSDLQSALFLEQASRCYIMSRTRLRKASFYYVLAGYRYGRCNLGNLSLRCYAQFDAKEWVAAAEYVKLSAKHVMEQTRLGQSGSELTSGVAMSSNNNSQTTPEQLVHDPAISNSAIVQSSQPEMTPANIADSVMGVPSTSTPVTTTSNV
;
A
#
# COMPACT_ATOMS: atom_id res chain seq x y z
N MET A 1 8.54 10.66 -3.23
CA MET A 1 8.81 10.51 -1.78
C MET A 1 7.66 9.77 -1.10
N ASP A 2 6.44 9.91 -1.62
CA ASP A 2 5.22 9.41 -1.00
C ASP A 2 5.21 7.89 -0.81
N SER A 3 5.78 7.09 -1.72
CA SER A 3 5.81 5.62 -1.55
C SER A 3 6.69 5.17 -0.38
N ILE A 4 7.89 5.73 -0.19
CA ILE A 4 8.75 5.40 0.98
C ILE A 4 7.99 5.73 2.26
N SER A 5 7.42 6.92 2.30
CA SER A 5 6.68 7.39 3.45
C SER A 5 5.38 6.63 3.70
N SER A 6 4.77 6.04 2.66
CA SER A 6 3.61 5.15 2.78
C SER A 6 4.00 3.76 3.31
N LEU A 7 5.19 3.27 2.95
CA LEU A 7 5.70 1.97 3.41
C LEU A 7 6.18 2.02 4.86
N PHE A 8 6.90 3.08 5.23
CA PHE A 8 7.50 3.25 6.55
C PHE A 8 6.74 4.32 7.34
N ARG A 9 5.65 3.88 7.97
CA ARG A 9 4.80 4.69 8.86
C ARG A 9 4.42 3.89 10.09
N ILE A 10 4.09 4.59 11.16
CA ILE A 10 3.72 3.99 12.44
C ILE A 10 2.24 3.60 12.38
N ASN A 11 1.98 2.30 12.24
CA ASN A 11 0.60 1.79 12.20
C ASN A 11 0.09 1.56 13.63
N MET A 12 -1.09 2.09 13.93
CA MET A 12 -1.83 1.88 15.17
C MET A 12 -3.20 1.30 14.83
N VAL A 13 -3.70 0.44 15.70
CA VAL A 13 -5.06 -0.09 15.60
C VAL A 13 -5.96 0.65 16.59
N THR A 14 -7.23 0.88 16.27
CA THR A 14 -8.22 1.35 17.24
C THR A 14 -9.21 0.24 17.54
N THR A 15 -9.62 0.14 18.80
CA THR A 15 -10.75 -0.69 19.23
C THR A 15 -11.62 0.15 20.16
N CYS A 16 -12.92 0.15 19.93
CA CYS A 16 -13.87 1.04 20.61
C CYS A 16 -14.91 0.24 21.39
N SER A 17 -15.28 0.73 22.57
CA SER A 17 -16.46 0.27 23.29
C SER A 17 -17.74 0.53 22.50
N GLU A 18 -18.82 -0.20 22.82
CA GLU A 18 -20.12 -0.04 22.18
C GLU A 18 -20.67 1.39 22.35
N SER A 19 -20.46 1.97 23.54
CA SER A 19 -20.86 3.35 23.86
C SER A 19 -20.25 4.34 22.86
N ILE A 20 -18.96 4.22 22.55
CA ILE A 20 -18.28 5.10 21.59
C ILE A 20 -18.77 4.90 20.16
N ARG A 21 -18.99 3.63 19.75
CA ARG A 21 -19.51 3.32 18.41
C ARG A 21 -20.86 4.00 18.15
N SER A 22 -21.66 4.19 19.19
CA SER A 22 -22.95 4.89 19.12
C SER A 22 -22.86 6.41 19.23
N SER A 23 -21.81 6.95 19.86
CA SER A 23 -21.76 8.37 20.25
C SER A 23 -20.84 9.25 19.38
N CYS A 24 -19.82 8.68 18.74
CA CYS A 24 -18.83 9.44 17.98
C CYS A 24 -18.09 8.57 16.95
N ASP A 25 -17.92 9.06 15.73
CA ASP A 25 -17.05 8.42 14.72
C ASP A 25 -15.58 8.82 14.92
N ILE A 26 -15.02 8.42 16.06
CA ILE A 26 -13.63 8.70 16.43
C ILE A 26 -12.62 8.12 15.43
N ASN A 27 -12.98 7.02 14.74
CA ASN A 27 -12.09 6.36 13.80
C ASN A 27 -11.87 7.21 12.55
N THR A 28 -12.93 7.81 12.00
CA THR A 28 -12.80 8.73 10.86
C THR A 28 -12.02 9.98 11.25
N ILE A 29 -12.22 10.50 12.47
CA ILE A 29 -11.45 11.65 12.98
C ILE A 29 -9.95 11.32 13.04
N LEU A 30 -9.57 10.20 13.66
CA LEU A 30 -8.17 9.81 13.82
C LEU A 30 -7.49 9.48 12.49
N LYS A 31 -8.23 8.95 11.49
CA LYS A 31 -7.73 8.68 10.13
C LYS A 31 -7.26 9.94 9.41
N ASN A 32 -7.79 11.12 9.75
CA ASN A 32 -7.40 12.39 9.13
C ASN A 32 -6.05 12.93 9.61
N TYR A 33 -5.43 12.31 10.63
CA TYR A 33 -4.15 12.74 11.20
C TYR A 33 -3.01 11.80 10.82
N ASP A 34 -2.64 11.81 9.54
CA ASP A 34 -1.60 10.94 8.95
C ASP A 34 -0.17 11.48 9.13
N LEU A 35 0.01 12.80 9.22
CA LEU A 35 1.29 13.46 9.42
C LEU A 35 1.25 14.37 10.65
N ILE A 36 2.08 14.04 11.65
CA ILE A 36 2.24 14.85 12.86
C ILE A 36 3.55 15.61 12.79
N ASN A 37 3.43 16.93 12.63
CA ASN A 37 4.54 17.87 12.59
C ASN A 37 4.78 18.55 13.96
N ASP A 38 5.82 19.38 14.02
CA ASP A 38 6.22 20.18 15.18
C ASP A 38 6.51 19.35 16.43
N LEU A 39 7.16 18.20 16.24
CA LEU A 39 7.66 17.36 17.32
C LEU A 39 9.01 17.88 17.86
N SER A 40 9.23 19.19 17.86
CA SER A 40 10.54 19.82 18.13
C SER A 40 11.20 19.44 19.46
N ARG A 41 10.42 18.93 20.43
CA ARG A 41 10.90 18.46 21.75
C ARG A 41 11.13 16.94 21.82
N VAL A 42 10.83 16.20 20.76
CA VAL A 42 11.06 14.76 20.68
C VAL A 42 12.48 14.52 20.21
N THR A 43 13.27 13.89 21.07
CA THR A 43 14.63 13.45 20.73
C THR A 43 14.77 11.98 21.02
N PHE A 44 15.42 11.26 20.11
CA PHE A 44 15.85 9.89 20.30
C PHE A 44 17.35 9.87 20.62
N ARG A 45 17.78 9.20 21.68
CA ARG A 45 19.22 9.04 21.96
C ARG A 45 19.77 7.79 21.27
N ASP A 46 20.71 7.98 20.34
CA ASP A 46 21.47 6.87 19.76
C ASP A 46 22.32 6.20 20.84
N LEU A 47 22.16 4.89 20.98
CA LEU A 47 22.83 4.09 22.00
C LEU A 47 24.33 3.94 21.76
N SER A 48 24.77 4.06 20.50
CA SER A 48 26.17 3.84 20.11
C SER A 48 27.04 5.10 20.30
N SER A 49 26.48 6.26 20.04
CA SER A 49 27.15 7.56 20.05
C SER A 49 26.72 8.46 21.21
N ASN A 50 25.64 8.08 21.92
CA ASN A 50 24.95 8.90 22.93
C ASN A 50 24.48 10.27 22.38
N THR A 51 24.37 10.42 21.05
CA THR A 51 23.88 11.65 20.43
C THR A 51 22.35 11.66 20.39
N ALA A 52 21.76 12.80 20.73
CA ALA A 52 20.32 13.01 20.62
C ALA A 52 19.97 13.42 19.18
N HIS A 53 19.18 12.60 18.49
CA HIS A 53 18.60 12.88 17.18
C HIS A 53 17.20 13.47 17.37
N GLN A 54 16.95 14.64 16.79
CA GLN A 54 15.64 15.26 16.85
C GLN A 54 14.69 14.60 15.85
N ILE A 55 13.50 14.22 16.32
CA ILE A 55 12.41 13.74 15.47
C ILE A 55 11.48 14.93 15.23
N THR A 56 11.47 15.48 14.02
CA THR A 56 10.70 16.68 13.67
C THR A 56 9.27 16.37 13.24
N GLN A 57 9.08 15.21 12.61
CA GLN A 57 7.79 14.74 12.08
C GLN A 57 7.70 13.22 12.20
N LEU A 58 6.48 12.71 12.36
CA LEU A 58 6.17 11.29 12.28
C LEU A 58 4.90 11.07 11.45
N ARG A 59 4.89 10.00 10.67
CA ARG A 59 3.71 9.56 9.95
C ARG A 59 3.00 8.45 10.70
N LEU A 60 1.71 8.66 10.94
CA LEU A 60 0.83 7.71 11.59
C LEU A 60 -0.15 7.13 10.58
N ASN A 61 -0.59 5.91 10.83
CA ASN A 61 -1.71 5.31 10.12
C ASN A 61 -2.56 4.58 11.15
N ILE A 62 -3.78 5.08 11.37
CA ILE A 62 -4.65 4.61 12.43
C ILE A 62 -5.83 3.89 11.77
N ASN A 63 -5.89 2.58 11.96
CA ASN A 63 -6.91 1.73 11.34
C ASN A 63 -7.85 1.15 12.39
N ASN A 64 -9.14 1.05 12.07
CA ASN A 64 -10.08 0.34 12.95
C ASN A 64 -9.80 -1.16 12.91
N ILE A 65 -9.88 -1.83 14.05
CA ILE A 65 -9.82 -3.30 14.12
C ILE A 65 -10.81 -3.95 13.15
N ASP A 66 -11.98 -3.34 12.93
CA ASP A 66 -12.99 -3.90 12.05
C ASP A 66 -12.58 -3.89 10.57
N ASP A 67 -11.71 -2.95 10.16
CA ASP A 67 -11.17 -2.87 8.80
C ASP A 67 -10.23 -4.05 8.50
N SER A 68 -9.71 -4.70 9.54
CA SER A 68 -8.75 -5.82 9.43
C SER A 68 -9.41 -7.19 9.40
N ASN A 69 -10.73 -7.28 9.56
CA ASN A 69 -11.44 -8.55 9.76
C ASN A 69 -11.52 -9.46 8.53
N THR A 70 -11.19 -8.97 7.33
CA THR A 70 -11.17 -9.78 6.11
C THR A 70 -9.94 -9.47 5.26
N ARG A 71 -9.09 -10.48 5.02
CA ARG A 71 -8.07 -10.39 3.97
C ARG A 71 -8.77 -10.61 2.62
N PRO A 72 -8.86 -9.60 1.74
CA PRO A 72 -9.51 -9.78 0.45
C PRO A 72 -8.77 -10.86 -0.37
N ASP A 73 -9.52 -11.67 -1.10
CA ASP A 73 -8.92 -12.63 -2.03
C ASP A 73 -8.31 -11.89 -3.24
N LEU A 74 -7.50 -12.60 -4.04
CA LEU A 74 -6.78 -11.99 -5.15
C LEU A 74 -7.72 -11.34 -6.17
N ASN A 75 -8.89 -11.95 -6.43
CA ASN A 75 -9.88 -11.40 -7.35
C ASN A 75 -10.49 -10.11 -6.81
N THR A 76 -10.84 -10.06 -5.52
CA THR A 76 -11.33 -8.82 -4.90
C THR A 76 -10.27 -7.73 -4.93
N ILE A 77 -8.99 -8.05 -4.70
CA ILE A 77 -7.91 -7.07 -4.81
C ILE A 77 -7.81 -6.54 -6.24
N GLN A 78 -7.83 -7.42 -7.24
CA GLN A 78 -7.77 -7.02 -8.66
C GLN A 78 -8.96 -6.15 -9.06
N GLN A 79 -10.17 -6.50 -8.60
CA GLN A 79 -11.37 -5.70 -8.85
C GLN A 79 -11.27 -4.33 -8.19
N GLN A 80 -10.87 -4.27 -6.90
CA GLN A 80 -10.69 -2.99 -6.20
C GLN A 80 -9.62 -2.10 -6.86
N LEU A 81 -8.55 -2.68 -7.40
CA LEU A 81 -7.53 -1.93 -8.15
C LEU A 81 -8.08 -1.39 -9.47
N HIS A 82 -8.95 -2.14 -10.15
CA HIS A 82 -9.63 -1.68 -11.35
C HIS A 82 -10.63 -0.56 -11.02
N ASP A 83 -11.49 -0.75 -10.02
CA ASP A 83 -12.53 0.20 -9.63
C ASP A 83 -11.94 1.56 -9.28
N VAL A 84 -10.83 1.59 -8.53
CA VAL A 84 -10.14 2.84 -8.15
C VAL A 84 -9.61 3.59 -9.37
N VAL A 85 -9.09 2.88 -10.38
CA VAL A 85 -8.65 3.51 -11.65
C VAL A 85 -9.84 4.01 -12.45
N ALA A 86 -10.90 3.21 -12.53
CA ALA A 86 -12.12 3.56 -13.25
C ALA A 86 -12.78 4.81 -12.65
N GLU A 87 -12.98 4.82 -11.34
CA GLU A 87 -13.57 5.93 -10.59
C GLU A 87 -12.75 7.22 -10.80
N GLU A 88 -11.44 7.18 -10.55
CA GLU A 88 -10.60 8.38 -10.67
C GLU A 88 -10.56 8.88 -12.12
N SER A 89 -10.53 8.00 -13.12
CA SER A 89 -10.57 8.40 -14.53
C SER A 89 -11.90 9.02 -14.95
N SER A 90 -13.01 8.63 -14.31
CA SER A 90 -14.36 9.12 -14.63
C SER A 90 -14.63 10.54 -14.14
N ARG A 91 -13.78 11.06 -13.24
CA ARG A 91 -13.90 12.43 -12.68
C ARG A 91 -13.56 13.52 -13.69
N TYR A 92 -12.95 13.17 -14.81
CA TYR A 92 -12.46 14.09 -15.82
C TYR A 92 -13.17 13.87 -17.15
N GLN A 93 -13.49 14.95 -17.85
CA GLN A 93 -13.96 14.84 -19.23
C GLN A 93 -12.81 14.40 -20.14
N LEU A 94 -13.12 13.78 -21.28
CA LEU A 94 -12.09 13.26 -22.19
C LEU A 94 -11.13 14.34 -22.69
N THR A 95 -11.62 15.55 -22.95
CA THR A 95 -10.79 16.69 -23.35
C THR A 95 -9.80 17.06 -22.25
N ASP A 96 -10.26 17.14 -21.01
CA ASP A 96 -9.41 17.47 -19.86
C ASP A 96 -8.37 16.37 -19.62
N LEU A 97 -8.73 15.11 -19.82
CA LEU A 97 -7.82 13.98 -19.69
C LEU A 97 -6.67 14.02 -20.69
N ILE A 98 -6.90 14.48 -21.92
CA ILE A 98 -5.86 14.51 -22.96
C ILE A 98 -4.78 15.54 -22.63
N ASP A 99 -5.19 16.70 -22.11
CA ASP A 99 -4.30 17.80 -21.78
C ASP A 99 -3.66 17.68 -20.38
N LEU A 100 -4.10 16.69 -19.60
CA LEU A 100 -3.62 16.50 -18.23
C LEU A 100 -2.21 15.88 -18.21
N ASP A 101 -1.24 16.72 -17.85
CA ASP A 101 0.16 16.34 -17.65
C ASP A 101 0.36 15.34 -16.52
N GLU A 102 -0.60 15.09 -15.64
CA GLU A 102 -0.53 14.15 -14.53
C GLU A 102 -1.33 12.85 -14.78
N THR A 103 -1.14 11.83 -13.92
CA THR A 103 -1.86 10.55 -13.97
C THR A 103 -2.45 10.23 -12.59
N PRO A 104 -3.52 10.93 -12.16
CA PRO A 104 -4.09 10.74 -10.82
C PRO A 104 -4.58 9.31 -10.57
N TRP A 105 -5.12 8.62 -11.59
CA TRP A 105 -5.49 7.21 -11.49
C TRP A 105 -4.32 6.29 -11.18
N PHE A 106 -3.12 6.60 -11.68
CA PHE A 106 -1.93 5.80 -11.39
C PHE A 106 -1.53 5.99 -9.92
N GLU A 107 -1.58 7.21 -9.41
CA GLU A 107 -1.28 7.51 -8.01
C GLU A 107 -2.31 6.83 -7.07
N ARG A 108 -3.61 6.89 -7.41
CA ARG A 108 -4.66 6.17 -6.67
C ARG A 108 -4.49 4.65 -6.70
N TRP A 109 -4.20 4.10 -7.87
CA TRP A 109 -3.89 2.67 -8.02
C TRP A 109 -2.69 2.26 -7.17
N LYS A 110 -1.63 3.08 -7.17
CA LYS A 110 -0.40 2.86 -6.41
C LYS A 110 -0.69 2.81 -4.91
N ASP A 111 -1.43 3.79 -4.39
CA ASP A 111 -1.81 3.84 -2.97
C ASP A 111 -2.65 2.62 -2.57
N LYS A 112 -3.64 2.27 -3.40
CA LYS A 112 -4.48 1.09 -3.17
C LYS A 112 -3.66 -0.19 -3.24
N PHE A 113 -2.77 -0.33 -4.21
CA PHE A 113 -1.89 -1.49 -4.39
C PHE A 113 -0.99 -1.70 -3.17
N ILE A 114 -0.31 -0.64 -2.71
CA ILE A 114 0.54 -0.70 -1.52
C ILE A 114 -0.29 -1.11 -0.31
N SER A 115 -1.46 -0.48 -0.09
CA SER A 115 -2.32 -0.79 1.06
C SER A 115 -2.79 -2.26 1.09
N ALA A 116 -3.16 -2.81 -0.07
CA ALA A 116 -3.68 -4.18 -0.19
C ALA A 116 -2.59 -5.26 -0.06
N HIS A 117 -1.34 -4.91 -0.37
CA HIS A 117 -0.20 -5.81 -0.34
C HIS A 117 0.77 -5.48 0.81
N ASN A 118 0.28 -4.83 1.86
CA ASN A 118 1.00 -4.75 3.13
C ASN A 118 0.86 -6.08 3.88
N ASN A 119 1.88 -6.47 4.66
CA ASN A 119 1.97 -7.71 5.45
C ASN A 119 2.49 -8.95 4.71
N TYR A 120 3.81 -9.06 4.59
CA TYR A 120 4.50 -10.30 4.23
C TYR A 120 5.41 -10.79 5.35
N ASP A 121 5.54 -12.10 5.53
CA ASP A 121 6.30 -12.69 6.65
C ASP A 121 7.81 -12.32 6.67
N HIS A 122 8.36 -11.88 5.53
CA HIS A 122 9.78 -11.57 5.36
C HIS A 122 10.18 -10.13 5.70
N ASP A 123 9.21 -9.23 5.90
CA ASP A 123 9.43 -7.85 6.34
C ASP A 123 8.42 -7.46 7.43
N PHE A 124 8.56 -6.27 8.03
CA PHE A 124 7.59 -5.76 9.00
C PHE A 124 6.77 -4.58 8.46
N ILE A 125 6.75 -4.37 7.15
CA ILE A 125 5.97 -3.29 6.52
C ILE A 125 4.48 -3.54 6.75
N GLY A 126 3.77 -2.51 7.21
CA GLY A 126 2.35 -2.61 7.58
C GLY A 126 2.08 -3.17 8.98
N SER A 127 3.11 -3.63 9.71
CA SER A 127 2.93 -4.13 11.08
C SER A 127 2.58 -3.00 12.05
N ASN A 128 1.75 -3.33 13.03
CA ASN A 128 1.24 -2.41 14.04
C ASN A 128 2.22 -2.26 15.21
N PHE A 129 2.34 -1.04 15.72
CA PHE A 129 3.13 -0.70 16.90
C PHE A 129 2.32 -0.87 18.18
N GLY A 130 1.00 -0.73 18.08
CA GLY A 130 0.11 -0.83 19.22
C GLY A 130 -1.35 -0.59 18.88
N VAL A 131 -2.12 -0.41 19.93
CA VAL A 131 -3.56 -0.24 19.90
C VAL A 131 -4.00 0.92 20.79
N PHE A 132 -4.94 1.70 20.29
CA PHE A 132 -5.77 2.61 21.06
C PHE A 132 -7.03 1.87 21.53
N ILE A 133 -7.20 1.76 22.84
CA ILE A 133 -8.38 1.18 23.48
C ILE A 133 -9.25 2.35 23.91
N ILE A 134 -10.33 2.60 23.16
CA ILE A 134 -11.16 3.79 23.27
C ILE A 134 -12.46 3.46 24.00
N MET A 135 -12.74 4.21 25.06
CA MET A 135 -13.91 4.07 25.92
C MET A 135 -14.58 5.43 26.14
N SER A 136 -15.88 5.42 26.43
CA SER A 136 -16.63 6.61 26.79
C SER A 136 -16.50 6.94 28.28
N THR A 137 -16.82 8.16 28.69
CA THR A 137 -16.97 8.53 30.10
C THR A 137 -17.98 7.67 30.84
N SER A 138 -19.01 7.15 30.17
CA SER A 138 -20.00 6.20 30.73
C SER A 138 -19.37 4.85 31.10
N ASP A 139 -18.28 4.47 30.43
CA ASP A 139 -17.63 3.17 30.59
C ASP A 139 -16.67 3.15 31.79
N LEU A 140 -16.34 4.32 32.35
CA LEU A 140 -15.42 4.48 33.49
C LEU A 140 -15.86 3.78 34.78
N GLN A 141 -17.11 3.31 34.88
CA GLN A 141 -17.52 2.52 36.04
C GLN A 141 -17.04 1.07 35.93
N ASN A 142 -16.97 0.53 34.71
CA ASN A 142 -16.66 -0.87 34.40
C ASN A 142 -15.40 -1.03 33.55
N PHE A 143 -14.51 -0.03 33.59
CA PHE A 143 -13.38 0.09 32.66
C PHE A 143 -12.49 -1.17 32.62
N ASN A 144 -12.27 -1.84 33.75
CA ASN A 144 -11.43 -3.05 33.82
C ASN A 144 -11.97 -4.18 32.95
N SER A 145 -13.28 -4.44 33.01
CA SER A 145 -13.92 -5.50 32.24
C SER A 145 -13.95 -5.15 30.75
N ILE A 146 -14.29 -3.90 30.43
CA ILE A 146 -14.38 -3.41 29.05
C ILE A 146 -13.00 -3.42 28.39
N ALA A 147 -11.98 -2.85 29.04
CA ALA A 147 -10.61 -2.85 28.58
C ALA A 147 -10.07 -4.27 28.34
N SER A 148 -10.31 -5.19 29.28
CA SER A 148 -9.88 -6.59 29.15
C SER A 148 -10.54 -7.27 27.95
N LYS A 149 -11.83 -7.03 27.72
CA LYS A 149 -12.57 -7.58 26.57
C LYS A 149 -12.04 -7.02 25.25
N LEU A 150 -11.83 -5.71 25.16
CA LEU A 150 -11.33 -5.06 23.96
C LEU A 150 -9.89 -5.50 23.63
N LEU A 151 -9.04 -5.62 24.65
CA LEU A 151 -7.67 -6.11 24.48
C LEU A 151 -7.63 -7.59 24.07
N ALA A 152 -8.51 -8.42 24.61
CA ALA A 152 -8.64 -9.82 24.18
C ALA A 152 -9.02 -9.90 22.70
N GLN A 153 -9.99 -9.10 22.24
CA GLN A 153 -10.36 -9.03 20.82
C GLN A 153 -9.17 -8.68 19.91
N VAL A 154 -8.29 -7.77 20.36
CA VAL A 154 -7.08 -7.39 19.61
C VAL A 154 -6.07 -8.52 19.58
N ARG A 155 -5.84 -9.19 20.71
CA ARG A 155 -4.85 -10.28 20.83
C ARG A 155 -5.29 -11.56 20.12
N ASP A 156 -6.58 -11.82 20.08
CA ASP A 156 -7.16 -13.01 19.44
C ASP A 156 -7.32 -12.83 17.91
N ASN A 157 -7.20 -11.60 17.39
CA ASN A 157 -7.29 -11.33 15.95
C ASN A 157 -5.99 -11.70 15.23
N THR A 158 -5.98 -12.86 14.57
CA THR A 158 -4.84 -13.39 13.83
C THR A 158 -4.48 -12.62 12.55
N LEU A 159 -5.36 -11.73 12.08
CA LEU A 159 -5.12 -10.87 10.93
C LEU A 159 -4.32 -9.62 11.31
N LEU A 160 -4.33 -9.24 12.59
CA LEU A 160 -3.49 -8.16 13.10
C LEU A 160 -2.07 -8.66 13.30
N ARG A 161 -1.14 -8.01 12.60
CA ARG A 161 0.29 -8.23 12.79
C ARG A 161 0.89 -7.10 13.59
N PHE A 162 1.61 -7.43 14.67
CA PHE A 162 2.34 -6.47 15.48
C PHE A 162 3.85 -6.60 15.28
N MET A 163 4.58 -5.49 15.44
CA MET A 163 6.05 -5.45 15.38
C MET A 163 6.68 -6.41 16.41
N THR A 164 6.11 -6.44 17.62
CA THR A 164 6.52 -7.29 18.73
C THR A 164 5.29 -7.76 19.50
N ASN A 165 5.45 -8.83 20.29
CA ASN A 165 4.38 -9.31 21.17
C ASN A 165 4.08 -8.34 22.32
N SER A 166 5.02 -7.45 22.65
CA SER A 166 4.86 -6.38 23.64
C SER A 166 4.59 -5.06 22.95
N PHE A 167 3.46 -4.97 22.25
CA PHE A 167 2.99 -3.78 21.55
C PHE A 167 2.47 -2.70 22.53
N ILE A 168 2.27 -1.48 22.04
CA ILE A 168 1.77 -0.36 22.85
C ILE A 168 0.28 -0.54 23.14
N GLU A 169 -0.10 -0.49 24.40
CA GLU A 169 -1.49 -0.47 24.85
C GLU A 169 -1.79 0.94 25.38
N HIS A 170 -2.47 1.77 24.58
CA HIS A 170 -2.81 3.14 24.98
C HIS A 170 -4.31 3.30 25.16
N TYR A 171 -4.71 3.68 26.37
CA TYR A 171 -6.10 3.74 26.80
C TYR A 171 -6.60 5.18 26.70
N VAL A 172 -7.68 5.39 25.95
CA VAL A 172 -8.25 6.70 25.68
C VAL A 172 -9.68 6.75 26.21
N VAL A 173 -9.95 7.72 27.07
CA VAL A 173 -11.29 8.03 27.55
C VAL A 173 -11.79 9.23 26.78
N VAL A 174 -12.85 9.04 26.00
CA VAL A 174 -13.46 10.06 25.16
C VAL A 174 -14.67 10.64 25.87
N ASN A 175 -14.70 11.97 25.93
CA ASN A 175 -15.82 12.76 26.38
C ASN A 175 -16.40 13.52 25.20
N VAL A 176 -17.59 13.12 24.75
CA VAL A 176 -18.31 13.80 23.68
C VAL A 176 -19.00 15.02 24.28
N ILE A 177 -18.61 16.21 23.84
CA ILE A 177 -19.14 17.47 24.36
C ILE A 177 -20.35 17.88 23.50
N ASN A 178 -21.51 18.10 24.14
CA ASN A 178 -22.70 18.59 23.46
C ASN A 178 -22.82 20.12 23.62
N ASP A 179 -23.49 20.82 22.70
CA ASP A 179 -23.68 22.27 22.75
C ASP A 179 -24.29 22.80 24.07
N GLY A 180 -25.08 21.95 24.75
CA GLY A 180 -25.67 22.25 26.06
C GLY A 180 -24.67 22.30 27.21
N ASP A 181 -23.48 21.71 27.05
CA ASP A 181 -22.40 21.72 28.04
C ASP A 181 -21.56 23.02 27.95
N ILE A 182 -21.81 23.88 26.95
CA ILE A 182 -20.93 24.99 26.53
C ILE A 182 -21.40 26.38 27.06
N ILE A 183 -22.61 26.55 27.65
CA ILE A 183 -23.16 27.89 27.97
C ILE A 183 -23.09 28.33 29.46
N THR A 184 -22.25 29.36 29.65
CA THR A 184 -22.11 30.53 30.56
C THR A 184 -22.94 30.75 31.84
N ASN A 185 -22.20 31.21 32.87
CA ASN A 185 -22.56 31.93 34.11
C ASN A 185 -22.88 31.09 35.37
N GLY A 186 -21.88 31.00 36.26
CA GLY A 186 -22.13 31.02 37.71
C GLY A 186 -21.93 29.73 38.50
N GLY A 187 -21.69 28.59 37.86
CA GLY A 187 -21.21 27.39 38.55
C GLY A 187 -21.83 26.09 38.07
N VAL A 188 -21.24 25.50 37.03
CA VAL A 188 -21.06 24.06 36.79
C VAL A 188 -19.81 23.95 35.91
N ASP A 189 -18.97 22.93 36.13
CA ASP A 189 -17.65 22.68 35.54
C ASP A 189 -17.49 23.15 34.08
N HIS A 190 -16.72 24.22 33.88
CA HIS A 190 -16.37 24.73 32.54
C HIS A 190 -15.47 23.70 31.83
N VAL A 191 -15.95 23.07 30.77
CA VAL A 191 -15.14 22.19 29.92
C VAL A 191 -14.66 23.02 28.74
N ASP A 192 -13.35 23.18 28.60
CA ASP A 192 -12.76 23.80 27.40
C ASP A 192 -12.71 22.73 26.28
N PRO A 193 -13.50 22.89 25.19
CA PRO A 193 -13.53 21.92 24.11
C PRO A 193 -12.22 21.86 23.31
N GLU A 194 -11.36 22.88 23.42
CA GLU A 194 -10.07 22.94 22.73
C GLU A 194 -8.92 22.29 23.52
N THR A 195 -9.15 21.92 24.78
CA THR A 195 -8.16 21.22 25.60
C THR A 195 -8.59 19.79 25.91
N ASN A 196 -7.61 18.98 26.33
CA ASN A 196 -7.85 17.63 26.81
C ASN A 196 -7.80 17.56 28.34
N ASP A 197 -8.20 18.65 29.00
CA ASP A 197 -8.29 18.69 30.45
C ASP A 197 -9.48 17.86 30.93
N VAL A 198 -9.28 17.20 32.08
CA VAL A 198 -10.28 16.31 32.66
C VAL A 198 -11.27 17.14 33.47
N PRO A 199 -12.59 17.07 33.17
CA PRO A 199 -13.61 17.77 33.97
C PRO A 199 -13.59 17.32 35.43
N ALA A 200 -13.89 18.22 36.37
CA ALA A 200 -13.83 17.92 37.81
C ALA A 200 -14.77 16.76 38.19
N ALA A 201 -15.96 16.70 37.58
CA ALA A 201 -16.90 15.57 37.70
C ALA A 201 -16.28 14.19 37.41
N HIS A 202 -15.32 14.09 36.50
CA HIS A 202 -14.69 12.82 36.10
C HIS A 202 -13.28 12.62 36.67
N SER A 203 -12.70 13.63 37.33
CA SER A 203 -11.32 13.58 37.83
C SER A 203 -11.03 12.38 38.74
N GLN A 204 -11.95 12.04 39.65
CA GLN A 204 -11.73 10.92 40.58
C GLN A 204 -11.79 9.57 39.87
N ALA A 205 -12.73 9.38 38.94
CA ALA A 205 -12.87 8.16 38.16
C ALA A 205 -11.67 7.97 37.22
N PHE A 206 -11.25 9.04 36.55
CA PHE A 206 -10.08 9.01 35.68
C PHE A 206 -8.78 8.77 36.46
N THR A 207 -8.65 9.28 37.68
CA THR A 207 -7.49 8.97 38.53
C THR A 207 -7.40 7.47 38.85
N LYS A 208 -8.54 6.84 39.18
CA LYS A 208 -8.59 5.38 39.38
C LYS A 208 -8.20 4.61 38.12
N PHE A 209 -8.68 5.07 36.97
CA PHE A 209 -8.33 4.52 35.65
C PHE A 209 -6.83 4.60 35.37
N VAL A 210 -6.24 5.79 35.55
CA VAL A 210 -4.81 6.06 35.38
C VAL A 210 -3.96 5.21 36.32
N ASN A 211 -4.39 5.02 37.58
CA ASN A 211 -3.69 4.16 38.53
C ASN A 211 -3.68 2.69 38.12
N CYS A 212 -4.68 2.25 37.32
CA CYS A 212 -4.76 0.87 36.85
C CYS A 212 -3.86 0.61 35.64
N PHE A 213 -3.88 1.50 34.64
CA PHE A 213 -3.18 1.26 33.36
C PHE A 213 -1.85 2.03 33.21
N GLY A 214 -1.58 2.97 34.12
CA GLY A 214 -0.36 3.78 34.16
C GLY A 214 -0.52 5.16 33.51
N GLN A 215 0.12 6.16 34.10
CA GLN A 215 0.01 7.57 33.71
C GLN A 215 0.42 7.86 32.27
N ASN A 216 1.41 7.15 31.74
CA ASN A 216 1.91 7.34 30.36
C ASN A 216 1.09 6.58 29.32
N ASN A 217 0.20 5.67 29.74
CA ASN A 217 -0.61 4.85 28.85
C ASN A 217 -2.06 5.31 28.79
N CYS A 218 -2.41 6.39 29.49
CA CYS A 218 -3.78 6.88 29.60
C CYS A 218 -3.89 8.28 29.01
N SER A 219 -4.99 8.57 28.34
CA SER A 219 -5.32 9.91 27.87
C SER A 219 -6.80 10.19 27.97
N TRP A 220 -7.10 11.43 28.31
CA TRP A 220 -8.44 12.00 28.17
C TRP A 220 -8.52 12.70 26.83
N LEU A 221 -9.65 12.58 26.15
CA LEU A 221 -9.89 13.25 24.89
C LEU A 221 -11.30 13.85 24.89
N ASN A 222 -11.37 15.16 24.84
CA ASN A 222 -12.62 15.86 24.61
C ASN A 222 -12.92 15.84 23.10
N VAL A 223 -14.13 15.53 22.66
CA VAL A 223 -14.47 15.55 21.23
C VAL A 223 -15.71 16.43 21.07
N PRO A 224 -15.57 17.63 20.48
CA PRO A 224 -16.71 18.47 20.16
C PRO A 224 -17.59 17.80 19.10
N HIS A 225 -18.90 18.00 19.18
CA HIS A 225 -19.85 17.41 18.23
C HIS A 225 -19.69 17.96 16.80
N ASP A 226 -19.31 19.24 16.65
CA ASP A 226 -19.38 19.93 15.36
C ASP A 226 -18.06 19.95 14.56
N GLU A 227 -16.89 20.05 15.21
CA GLU A 227 -15.58 19.90 14.54
C GLU A 227 -14.50 19.36 15.49
N PRO A 228 -13.70 18.34 15.08
CA PRO A 228 -12.53 17.89 15.85
C PRO A 228 -11.40 18.94 15.77
N GLY A 229 -11.09 19.59 16.89
CA GLY A 229 -10.14 20.70 16.98
C GLY A 229 -8.66 20.33 17.16
N HIS A 230 -7.86 21.34 17.52
CA HIS A 230 -6.43 21.25 17.86
C HIS A 230 -6.10 20.26 19.00
N ASN A 231 -7.11 19.86 19.75
CA ASN A 231 -6.99 18.96 20.89
C ASN A 231 -6.65 17.52 20.44
N ILE A 232 -7.08 17.06 19.25
CA ILE A 232 -6.66 15.75 18.72
C ILE A 232 -5.16 15.73 18.44
N LEU A 233 -4.63 16.78 17.81
CA LEU A 233 -3.17 16.93 17.60
C LEU A 233 -2.41 16.96 18.93
N SER A 234 -2.94 17.68 19.92
CA SER A 234 -2.35 17.74 21.26
C SER A 234 -2.34 16.36 21.94
N PHE A 235 -3.41 15.59 21.80
CA PHE A 235 -3.48 14.19 22.23
C PHE A 235 -2.43 13.32 21.53
N LEU A 236 -2.36 13.36 20.20
CA LEU A 236 -1.40 12.54 19.43
C LEU A 236 0.06 12.92 19.76
N LYS A 237 0.37 14.21 19.90
CA LYS A 237 1.69 14.68 20.35
C LYS A 237 2.04 14.17 21.76
N LYS A 238 1.07 14.15 22.67
CA LYS A 238 1.24 13.57 24.02
C LYS A 238 1.46 12.06 23.95
N PHE A 239 0.68 11.32 23.16
CA PHE A 239 0.88 9.88 22.94
C PHE A 239 2.28 9.58 22.37
N ILE A 240 2.71 10.34 21.36
CA ILE A 240 4.02 10.18 20.73
C ILE A 240 5.13 10.34 21.78
N THR A 241 5.07 11.41 22.56
CA THR A 241 6.10 11.74 23.56
C THR A 241 6.11 10.81 24.77
N SER A 242 4.93 10.40 25.26
CA SER A 242 4.81 9.66 26.53
C SER A 242 4.79 8.14 26.37
N SER A 243 4.37 7.61 25.23
CA SER A 243 4.16 6.16 25.04
C SER A 243 4.99 5.62 23.88
N LEU A 244 4.85 6.20 22.68
CA LEU A 244 5.45 5.67 21.45
C LEU A 244 6.96 5.75 21.44
N ILE A 245 7.53 6.93 21.69
CA ILE A 245 8.99 7.13 21.67
C ILE A 245 9.68 6.32 22.77
N PRO A 246 9.22 6.34 24.04
CA PRO A 246 9.81 5.48 25.08
C PRO A 246 9.73 3.98 24.74
N TRP A 247 8.64 3.54 24.10
CA TRP A 247 8.51 2.17 23.63
C TRP A 247 9.55 1.84 22.55
N CYS A 248 9.68 2.71 21.54
CA CYS A 248 10.67 2.57 20.47
C CYS A 248 12.11 2.55 20.99
N GLU A 249 12.47 3.45 21.89
CA GLU A 249 13.80 3.50 22.52
C GLU A 249 14.13 2.20 23.26
N ARG A 250 13.17 1.69 24.04
CA ARG A 250 13.34 0.42 24.75
C ARG A 250 13.53 -0.74 23.78
N HIS A 251 12.72 -0.82 22.73
CA HIS A 251 12.79 -1.92 21.77
C HIS A 251 14.04 -1.87 20.89
N ILE A 252 14.45 -0.69 20.43
CA ILE A 252 15.73 -0.53 19.73
C ILE A 252 16.88 -0.99 20.63
N ARG A 253 16.87 -0.64 21.93
CA ARG A 253 17.89 -1.11 22.86
C ARG A 253 17.92 -2.62 22.99
N ILE A 254 16.76 -3.25 23.25
CA ILE A 254 16.65 -4.70 23.39
C ILE A 254 17.13 -5.41 22.12
N LEU A 255 16.71 -4.94 20.95
CA LEU A 255 17.13 -5.52 19.67
C LEU A 255 18.62 -5.33 19.42
N ASN A 256 19.16 -4.14 19.71
CA ASN A 256 20.58 -3.85 19.53
C ASN A 256 21.47 -4.71 20.45
N ASP A 257 21.05 -4.89 21.70
CA ASP A 257 21.74 -5.77 22.67
C ASP A 257 21.67 -7.23 22.21
N ALA A 258 20.51 -7.69 21.71
CA ALA A 258 20.35 -9.04 21.18
C ALA A 258 21.25 -9.30 19.95
N ILE A 259 21.34 -8.33 19.04
CA ILE A 259 22.20 -8.42 17.83
C ILE A 259 23.68 -8.40 18.23
N SER A 260 24.08 -7.53 19.17
CA SER A 260 25.48 -7.39 19.60
C SER A 260 25.99 -8.60 20.38
N ASN A 261 25.15 -9.19 21.23
CA ASN A 261 25.47 -10.37 22.03
C ASN A 261 25.47 -11.67 21.21
N ARG A 262 25.08 -11.63 19.93
CA ARG A 262 25.02 -12.79 19.04
C ARG A 262 26.39 -13.28 18.55
N LYS A 263 27.51 -12.69 19.00
CA LYS A 263 28.86 -13.22 18.76
C LYS A 263 29.06 -14.53 19.51
N GLY A 264 28.57 -15.67 18.98
CA GLY A 264 29.08 -16.95 19.42
C GLY A 264 28.28 -18.22 19.20
N LEU A 265 26.94 -18.27 19.24
CA LEU A 265 26.23 -19.58 19.17
C LEU A 265 24.79 -19.54 18.62
N ARG A 266 24.62 -20.36 17.57
CA ARG A 266 23.42 -21.02 16.99
C ARG A 266 22.38 -20.17 16.22
N ARG A 267 22.30 -20.50 14.92
CA ARG A 267 21.22 -20.18 13.98
C ARG A 267 19.95 -20.95 14.38
N ASN A 268 18.90 -20.26 14.79
CA ASN A 268 17.57 -20.86 14.93
C ASN A 268 16.88 -20.87 13.56
N LEU A 269 17.46 -21.62 12.62
CA LEU A 269 16.83 -21.88 11.32
C LEU A 269 15.84 -23.03 11.53
N VAL A 270 14.55 -22.74 11.51
CA VAL A 270 13.53 -23.79 11.40
C VAL A 270 13.35 -24.05 9.91
N ILE A 271 13.88 -25.18 9.42
CA ILE A 271 13.53 -25.67 8.07
C ILE A 271 12.07 -26.12 8.17
N ALA A 272 11.14 -25.19 7.91
CA ALA A 272 9.72 -25.49 7.84
C ALA A 272 9.33 -25.72 6.38
N THR A 273 9.20 -26.99 5.99
CA THR A 273 8.38 -27.35 4.83
C THR A 273 6.91 -27.15 5.22
N ARG A 274 6.29 -26.04 4.79
CA ARG A 274 4.82 -25.89 4.94
C ARG A 274 4.12 -25.74 3.60
N GLN A 275 3.68 -26.88 3.09
CA GLN A 275 2.56 -27.10 2.17
C GLN A 275 1.19 -26.74 2.80
N LEU A 276 1.08 -25.70 3.61
CA LEU A 276 -0.19 -25.39 4.28
C LEU A 276 -0.51 -23.91 4.15
N LEU A 277 -0.80 -23.46 2.92
CA LEU A 277 -1.75 -22.35 2.62
C LEU A 277 -2.00 -22.10 1.11
N ASN A 278 -1.81 -23.06 0.20
CA ASN A 278 -2.27 -22.93 -1.20
C ASN A 278 -3.03 -24.20 -1.63
N ILE A 279 -4.36 -24.14 -1.58
CA ILE A 279 -5.22 -25.06 -2.31
C ILE A 279 -5.21 -24.60 -3.77
N GLY A 280 -4.66 -25.47 -4.62
CA GLY A 280 -4.84 -25.39 -6.07
C GLY A 280 -3.78 -24.61 -6.83
N GLN A 281 -2.54 -25.12 -6.85
CA GLN A 281 -1.66 -25.07 -8.03
C GLN A 281 -0.48 -26.02 -7.82
N THR A 282 -0.41 -27.07 -8.63
CA THR A 282 0.76 -27.93 -8.79
C THR A 282 1.92 -27.12 -9.35
N SER A 283 3.07 -27.02 -8.64
CA SER A 283 4.45 -27.11 -9.19
C SER A 283 5.54 -26.68 -8.19
N TYR A 284 6.65 -27.43 -8.17
CA TYR A 284 7.99 -27.23 -7.56
C TYR A 284 8.08 -26.86 -6.06
N VAL A 285 8.42 -27.85 -5.24
CA VAL A 285 8.81 -27.68 -3.83
C VAL A 285 10.22 -27.07 -3.76
N ASN A 286 10.33 -25.75 -3.84
CA ASN A 286 11.53 -25.04 -3.43
C ASN A 286 11.62 -25.10 -1.89
N GLN A 287 12.75 -25.54 -1.35
CA GLN A 287 13.04 -25.43 0.08
C GLN A 287 13.14 -23.93 0.43
N SER A 288 12.02 -23.31 0.80
CA SER A 288 12.01 -21.91 1.24
C SER A 288 12.50 -21.85 2.69
N VAL A 289 13.61 -21.17 2.93
CA VAL A 289 14.04 -20.81 4.29
C VAL A 289 12.99 -19.88 4.88
N VAL A 290 12.44 -20.25 6.04
CA VAL A 290 11.47 -19.42 6.79
C VAL A 290 12.10 -19.07 8.13
N TYR A 291 12.20 -17.78 8.42
CA TYR A 291 12.69 -17.30 9.71
C TYR A 291 11.52 -17.13 10.68
N THR A 292 11.74 -17.50 11.94
CA THR A 292 10.86 -17.05 13.00
C THR A 292 11.07 -15.54 13.24
N PRO A 293 10.05 -14.79 13.72
CA PRO A 293 10.19 -13.36 14.00
C PRO A 293 11.28 -13.01 15.03
N ASP A 294 11.73 -13.99 15.81
CA ASP A 294 12.77 -13.87 16.84
C ASP A 294 14.16 -14.29 16.35
N ALA A 295 14.30 -14.77 15.11
CA ALA A 295 15.61 -15.04 14.51
C ALA A 295 16.45 -13.75 14.47
N GLY A 296 17.76 -13.83 14.72
CA GLY A 296 18.59 -12.64 14.85
C GLY A 296 18.66 -11.80 13.56
N GLU A 297 18.54 -12.44 12.40
CA GLU A 297 18.43 -11.81 11.09
C GLU A 297 17.12 -11.00 10.98
N MET A 298 16.02 -11.57 11.48
CA MET A 298 14.73 -10.88 11.57
C MET A 298 14.73 -9.78 12.63
N GLN A 299 15.48 -9.93 13.72
CA GLN A 299 15.69 -8.86 14.70
C GLN A 299 16.46 -7.68 14.09
N CYS A 300 17.48 -7.95 13.25
CA CYS A 300 18.15 -6.90 12.47
C CYS A 300 17.17 -6.19 11.54
N ARG A 301 16.34 -6.97 10.82
CA ARG A 301 15.31 -6.41 9.95
C ARG A 301 14.31 -5.54 10.71
N LYS A 302 13.81 -6.03 11.84
CA LYS A 302 12.86 -5.34 12.72
C LYS A 302 13.43 -4.03 13.28
N LEU A 303 14.68 -4.05 13.74
CA LEU A 303 15.38 -2.86 14.23
C LEU A 303 15.43 -1.81 13.11
N GLY A 304 15.79 -2.23 11.90
CA GLY A 304 15.83 -1.36 10.73
C GLY A 304 14.47 -0.75 10.40
N ASP A 305 13.40 -1.56 10.40
CA ASP A 305 12.05 -1.08 10.10
C ASP A 305 11.53 -0.07 11.16
N ILE A 306 11.79 -0.30 12.47
CA ILE A 306 11.49 0.67 13.53
C ILE A 306 12.29 1.95 13.33
N ALA A 307 13.60 1.84 13.11
CA ALA A 307 14.50 2.99 12.91
C ALA A 307 14.09 3.83 11.70
N MET A 308 13.69 3.17 10.60
CA MET A 308 13.21 3.83 9.38
C MET A 308 11.95 4.66 9.63
N CYS A 309 10.99 4.13 10.41
CA CYS A 309 9.77 4.86 10.78
C CYS A 309 10.04 6.10 11.66
N LEU A 310 11.15 6.09 12.42
CA LEU A 310 11.57 7.20 13.29
C LEU A 310 12.49 8.20 12.58
N GLY A 311 12.83 7.97 11.31
CA GLY A 311 13.77 8.80 10.57
C GLY A 311 15.25 8.59 10.95
N LEU A 312 15.58 7.51 11.66
CA LEU A 312 16.94 7.15 12.06
C LEU A 312 17.65 6.36 10.95
N TYR A 313 17.87 7.01 9.80
CA TYR A 313 18.25 6.32 8.56
C TYR A 313 19.66 5.68 8.61
N GLU A 314 20.61 6.25 9.35
CA GLU A 314 21.93 5.65 9.57
C GLU A 314 21.83 4.31 10.31
N LEU A 315 21.04 4.27 11.38
CA LEU A 315 20.78 3.04 12.13
C LEU A 315 20.02 2.03 11.25
N ALA A 316 18.99 2.49 10.55
CA ALA A 316 18.20 1.65 9.64
C ALA A 316 19.07 1.01 8.56
N SER A 317 19.87 1.81 7.85
CA SER A 317 20.76 1.32 6.78
C SER A 317 21.80 0.33 7.29
N SER A 318 22.38 0.56 8.47
CA SER A 318 23.35 -0.35 9.10
C SER A 318 22.71 -1.70 9.44
N SER A 319 21.50 -1.69 10.01
CA SER A 319 20.76 -2.91 10.34
C SER A 319 20.30 -3.69 9.10
N TYR A 320 19.84 -3.00 8.06
CA TYR A 320 19.46 -3.64 6.80
C TYR A 320 20.66 -4.24 6.07
N ASP A 321 21.84 -3.59 6.10
CA ASP A 321 23.04 -4.16 5.48
C ASP A 321 23.48 -5.46 6.16
N LEU A 322 23.38 -5.52 7.50
CA LEU A 322 23.64 -6.74 8.26
C LEU A 322 22.62 -7.84 7.91
N ALA A 323 21.33 -7.54 7.99
CA ALA A 323 20.26 -8.50 7.68
C ALA A 323 20.40 -9.07 6.25
N LYS A 324 20.65 -8.18 5.27
CA LYS A 324 20.87 -8.56 3.87
C LYS A 324 22.00 -9.57 3.70
N LYS A 325 23.15 -9.37 4.37
CA LYS A 325 24.30 -10.27 4.26
C LYS A 325 23.96 -11.65 4.81
N GLU A 326 23.28 -11.70 5.96
CA GLU A 326 22.87 -12.97 6.59
C GLU A 326 21.84 -13.72 5.73
N PHE A 327 20.80 -13.04 5.23
CA PHE A 327 19.81 -13.66 4.34
C PHE A 327 20.43 -14.20 3.05
N LEU A 328 21.42 -13.49 2.49
CA LEU A 328 22.14 -13.95 1.32
C LEU A 328 22.96 -15.21 1.61
N ASN A 329 23.64 -15.25 2.77
CA ASN A 329 24.44 -16.40 3.19
C ASN A 329 23.59 -17.68 3.29
N ASP A 330 22.34 -17.54 3.76
CA ASP A 330 21.38 -18.64 3.88
C ASP A 330 20.58 -18.89 2.58
N SER A 331 20.85 -18.16 1.51
CA SER A 331 20.07 -18.21 0.25
C SER A 331 18.56 -18.00 0.46
N ALA A 332 18.19 -17.22 1.47
CA ALA A 332 16.80 -16.87 1.78
C ALA A 332 16.33 -15.71 0.89
N TRP A 333 16.13 -16.00 -0.41
CA TRP A 333 15.97 -15.00 -1.47
C TRP A 333 14.88 -13.95 -1.21
N LEU A 334 13.73 -14.35 -0.66
CA LEU A 334 12.63 -13.43 -0.36
C LEU A 334 13.01 -12.39 0.71
N TYR A 335 13.67 -12.86 1.78
CA TYR A 335 14.18 -12.02 2.86
C TYR A 335 15.32 -11.13 2.38
N TYR A 336 16.22 -11.68 1.56
CA TYR A 336 17.31 -10.94 0.93
C TYR A 336 16.80 -9.79 0.05
N ALA A 337 15.82 -10.07 -0.83
CA ALA A 337 15.21 -9.09 -1.71
C ALA A 337 14.58 -7.95 -0.91
N GLY A 338 13.78 -8.29 0.11
CA GLY A 338 13.18 -7.30 0.99
C GLY A 338 14.22 -6.47 1.73
N ALA A 339 15.31 -7.07 2.21
CA ALA A 339 16.38 -6.33 2.89
C ALA A 339 17.12 -5.38 1.93
N CYS A 340 17.31 -5.78 0.66
CA CYS A 340 17.85 -4.91 -0.38
C CYS A 340 16.92 -3.73 -0.67
N GLU A 341 15.61 -3.96 -0.78
CA GLU A 341 14.59 -2.92 -1.00
C GLU A 341 14.62 -1.86 0.11
N ALA A 342 14.57 -2.31 1.37
CA ALA A 342 14.60 -1.41 2.53
C ALA A 342 15.94 -0.69 2.70
N TYR A 343 17.06 -1.37 2.43
CA TYR A 343 18.38 -0.77 2.43
C TYR A 343 18.49 0.34 1.37
N ALA A 344 18.00 0.10 0.15
CA ALA A 344 17.99 1.10 -0.91
C ALA A 344 17.16 2.32 -0.52
N ALA A 345 16.00 2.12 0.12
CA ALA A 345 15.18 3.20 0.66
C ALA A 345 15.92 4.02 1.73
N ALA A 346 16.55 3.37 2.71
CA ALA A 346 17.32 4.07 3.74
C ALA A 346 18.50 4.86 3.16
N MET A 347 19.24 4.28 2.21
CA MET A 347 20.35 4.95 1.54
C MET A 347 19.89 6.14 0.68
N PHE A 348 18.68 6.09 0.12
CA PHE A 348 18.07 7.24 -0.54
C PHE A 348 17.78 8.37 0.45
N MET A 349 17.21 8.07 1.63
CA MET A 349 16.96 9.08 2.66
C MET A 349 18.25 9.74 3.18
N LEU A 350 19.38 9.04 3.10
CA LEU A 350 20.72 9.57 3.41
C LEU A 350 21.39 10.32 2.26
N ASN A 351 20.71 10.51 1.12
CA ASN A 351 21.29 11.06 -0.12
C ASN A 351 22.52 10.27 -0.64
N ARG A 352 22.58 8.96 -0.36
CA ARG A 352 23.66 8.03 -0.75
C ARG A 352 23.13 6.86 -1.58
N PHE A 353 22.06 7.10 -2.32
CA PHE A 353 21.35 6.07 -3.07
C PHE A 353 22.26 5.34 -4.06
N GLN A 354 22.17 4.01 -4.06
CA GLN A 354 22.90 3.15 -4.99
C GLN A 354 21.91 2.24 -5.72
N ARG A 355 21.73 2.49 -7.01
CA ARG A 355 20.71 1.85 -7.87
C ARG A 355 20.75 0.31 -7.84
N HIS A 356 21.95 -0.27 -7.81
CA HIS A 356 22.14 -1.72 -7.89
C HIS A 356 21.39 -2.50 -6.80
N TYR A 357 21.16 -1.92 -5.61
CA TYR A 357 20.44 -2.62 -4.55
C TYR A 357 18.95 -2.80 -4.86
N ILE A 358 18.30 -1.77 -5.42
CA ILE A 358 16.88 -1.89 -5.79
C ILE A 358 16.71 -2.74 -7.06
N GLU A 359 17.67 -2.67 -8.00
CA GLU A 359 17.70 -3.57 -9.18
C GLU A 359 17.82 -5.03 -8.77
N LYS A 360 18.72 -5.34 -7.83
CA LYS A 360 18.83 -6.68 -7.23
C LYS A 360 17.56 -7.11 -6.51
N ALA A 361 16.91 -6.23 -5.76
CA ALA A 361 15.66 -6.56 -5.09
C ALA A 361 14.59 -6.98 -6.11
N VAL A 362 14.36 -6.16 -7.14
CA VAL A 362 13.38 -6.47 -8.20
C VAL A 362 13.72 -7.75 -8.95
N ALA A 363 14.97 -7.94 -9.38
CA ALA A 363 15.40 -9.17 -10.06
C ALA A 363 15.20 -10.41 -9.18
N THR A 364 15.54 -10.31 -7.88
CA THR A 364 15.35 -11.41 -6.94
C THR A 364 13.86 -11.71 -6.69
N TYR A 365 13.00 -10.69 -6.69
CA TYR A 365 11.56 -10.90 -6.56
C TYR A 365 10.95 -11.59 -7.79
N ILE A 366 11.43 -11.28 -9.00
CA ILE A 366 10.94 -11.90 -10.25
C ILE A 366 11.45 -13.33 -10.40
N ASP A 367 12.77 -13.53 -10.33
CA ASP A 367 13.39 -14.78 -10.78
C ASP A 367 13.37 -15.88 -9.70
N PRO A 368 14.10 -15.82 -8.58
CA PRO A 368 14.07 -16.90 -7.59
C PRO A 368 12.82 -16.91 -6.71
N CYS A 369 12.11 -15.78 -6.56
CA CYS A 369 10.94 -15.71 -5.68
C CYS A 369 9.60 -15.86 -6.41
N HIS A 370 9.54 -15.58 -7.72
CA HIS A 370 8.31 -15.55 -8.51
C HIS A 370 7.17 -14.73 -7.88
N SER A 371 7.51 -13.61 -7.22
CA SER A 371 6.54 -12.72 -6.56
C SER A 371 6.37 -11.41 -7.32
N THR A 372 5.47 -11.41 -8.28
CA THR A 372 5.08 -10.22 -9.04
C THR A 372 4.62 -9.06 -8.14
N PRO A 373 3.81 -9.26 -7.08
CA PRO A 373 3.39 -8.15 -6.22
C PRO A 373 4.57 -7.45 -5.51
N LEU A 374 5.56 -8.20 -5.03
CA LEU A 374 6.73 -7.64 -4.37
C LEU A 374 7.67 -6.96 -5.37
N ALA A 375 7.86 -7.55 -6.55
CA ALA A 375 8.61 -6.90 -7.63
C ALA A 375 7.95 -5.58 -8.04
N THR A 376 6.61 -5.54 -8.07
CA THR A 376 5.80 -4.35 -8.35
C THR A 376 5.98 -3.28 -7.28
N ARG A 377 5.92 -3.64 -5.99
CA ARG A 377 6.20 -2.73 -4.87
C ARG A 377 7.60 -2.12 -4.96
N ALA A 378 8.62 -2.96 -5.16
CA ALA A 378 10.00 -2.51 -5.28
C ALA A 378 10.24 -1.64 -6.52
N SER A 379 9.54 -1.90 -7.63
CA SER A 379 9.62 -1.09 -8.85
C SER A 379 8.91 0.26 -8.71
N ILE A 380 7.78 0.31 -8.00
CA ILE A 380 7.12 1.57 -7.62
C ILE A 380 8.10 2.43 -6.79
N LEU A 381 8.75 1.83 -5.79
CA LEU A 381 9.77 2.50 -5.00
C LEU A 381 10.95 3.00 -5.86
N ALA A 382 11.49 2.14 -6.73
CA ALA A 382 12.60 2.49 -7.62
C ALA A 382 12.25 3.67 -8.54
N THR A 383 11.05 3.66 -9.11
CA THR A 383 10.59 4.69 -10.04
C THR A 383 10.34 6.01 -9.32
N ASP A 384 9.77 6.01 -8.11
CA ASP A 384 9.63 7.23 -7.30
C ASP A 384 10.98 7.90 -6.96
N ILE A 385 12.04 7.10 -6.77
CA ILE A 385 13.40 7.58 -6.52
C ILE A 385 14.06 8.10 -7.82
N LEU A 386 13.95 7.34 -8.90
CA LEU A 386 14.74 7.56 -10.13
C LEU A 386 14.05 8.46 -11.15
N ARG A 387 12.72 8.58 -11.15
CA ARG A 387 11.96 9.23 -12.24
C ARG A 387 12.54 10.60 -12.58
N ARG A 388 12.82 11.46 -11.59
CA ARG A 388 13.36 12.81 -11.81
C ARG A 388 14.86 12.85 -12.16
N THR A 389 15.67 11.92 -11.65
CA THR A 389 17.14 11.96 -11.76
C THR A 389 17.66 11.12 -12.93
N SER A 390 17.06 9.96 -13.18
CA SER A 390 17.33 9.07 -14.31
C SER A 390 16.02 8.48 -14.85
N PRO A 391 15.23 9.26 -15.60
CA PRO A 391 13.94 8.81 -16.16
C PRO A 391 14.06 7.56 -17.03
N ILE A 392 15.16 7.41 -17.77
CA ILE A 392 15.38 6.25 -18.65
C ILE A 392 15.52 4.97 -17.83
N ASP A 393 16.20 5.05 -16.68
CA ASP A 393 16.33 3.90 -15.78
C ASP A 393 15.00 3.59 -15.09
N ALA A 394 14.26 4.62 -14.65
CA ALA A 394 12.91 4.43 -14.10
C ALA A 394 11.98 3.72 -15.11
N ALA A 395 12.01 4.11 -16.39
CA ALA A 395 11.22 3.46 -17.43
C ALA A 395 11.51 1.94 -17.56
N LYS A 396 12.74 1.48 -17.28
CA LYS A 396 13.08 0.05 -17.35
C LYS A 396 12.32 -0.76 -16.32
N PHE A 397 12.19 -0.27 -15.08
CA PHE A 397 11.43 -0.95 -14.02
C PHE A 397 9.98 -1.18 -14.39
N PHE A 398 9.32 -0.16 -14.97
CA PHE A 398 7.95 -0.31 -15.46
C PHE A 398 7.84 -1.36 -16.56
N VAL A 399 8.70 -1.29 -17.58
CA VAL A 399 8.67 -2.21 -18.73
C VAL A 399 8.91 -3.66 -18.32
N THR A 400 9.84 -3.90 -17.39
CA THR A 400 10.16 -5.25 -16.91
C THR A 400 8.95 -5.98 -16.31
N LEU A 401 8.00 -5.23 -15.76
CA LEU A 401 6.79 -5.76 -15.13
C LEU A 401 5.55 -5.74 -16.02
N THR A 402 5.74 -5.50 -17.33
CA THR A 402 4.68 -5.64 -18.33
C THR A 402 4.62 -7.08 -18.83
N GLY A 403 3.43 -7.67 -18.86
CA GLY A 403 3.24 -9.07 -19.19
C GLY A 403 1.81 -9.37 -19.63
N ASN A 404 1.49 -10.66 -19.79
CA ASN A 404 0.13 -11.08 -20.16
C ASN A 404 -0.77 -11.34 -18.93
N ASP A 405 -0.20 -11.36 -17.73
CA ASP A 405 -0.91 -11.75 -16.51
C ASP A 405 -1.83 -10.64 -15.96
N SER A 406 -1.58 -9.38 -16.30
CA SER A 406 -2.43 -8.25 -15.90
C SER A 406 -2.42 -7.16 -16.96
N ASP A 407 -3.53 -7.00 -17.67
CA ASP A 407 -3.71 -5.94 -18.66
C ASP A 407 -3.71 -4.55 -18.01
N LEU A 408 -4.38 -4.40 -16.85
CA LEU A 408 -4.45 -3.12 -16.14
C LEU A 408 -3.08 -2.65 -15.67
N GLN A 409 -2.33 -3.51 -14.97
CA GLN A 409 -0.98 -3.16 -14.49
C GLN A 409 -0.06 -2.85 -15.66
N SER A 410 -0.10 -3.67 -16.72
CA SER A 410 0.71 -3.45 -17.91
C SER A 410 0.35 -2.13 -18.61
N ALA A 411 -0.94 -1.78 -18.70
CA ALA A 411 -1.38 -0.51 -19.27
C ALA A 411 -0.82 0.70 -18.48
N LEU A 412 -1.01 0.67 -17.16
CA LEU A 412 -0.50 1.69 -16.23
C LEU A 412 1.02 1.85 -16.37
N PHE A 413 1.76 0.75 -16.37
CA PHE A 413 3.22 0.79 -16.41
C PHE A 413 3.76 1.22 -17.77
N LEU A 414 3.12 0.84 -18.87
CA LEU A 414 3.47 1.34 -20.19
C LEU A 414 3.21 2.85 -20.31
N GLU A 415 2.08 3.36 -19.79
CA GLU A 415 1.80 4.80 -19.73
C GLU A 415 2.90 5.54 -18.96
N GLN A 416 3.26 5.05 -17.76
CA GLN A 416 4.33 5.65 -16.96
C GLN A 416 5.72 5.56 -17.62
N ALA A 417 6.02 4.46 -18.31
CA ALA A 417 7.27 4.30 -19.05
C ALA A 417 7.37 5.32 -20.21
N SER A 418 6.28 5.55 -20.94
CA SER A 418 6.20 6.58 -21.99
C SER A 418 6.50 7.97 -21.43
N ARG A 419 5.86 8.32 -20.32
CA ARG A 419 6.04 9.60 -19.63
C ARG A 419 7.49 9.80 -19.19
N CYS A 420 8.14 8.77 -18.67
CA CYS A 420 9.57 8.81 -18.36
C CYS A 420 10.44 9.11 -19.60
N TYR A 421 10.18 8.48 -20.75
CA TYR A 421 10.93 8.78 -21.98
C TYR A 421 10.70 10.21 -22.47
N ILE A 422 9.47 10.70 -22.43
CA ILE A 422 9.14 12.10 -22.77
C ILE A 422 9.88 13.07 -21.86
N MET A 423 9.86 12.83 -20.55
CA MET A 423 10.57 13.66 -19.57
C MET A 423 12.08 13.67 -19.79
N SER A 424 12.66 12.54 -20.23
CA SER A 424 14.07 12.47 -20.62
C SER A 424 14.39 13.23 -21.92
N ARG A 425 13.36 13.60 -22.71
CA ARG A 425 13.48 14.15 -24.07
C ARG A 425 14.26 13.26 -25.04
N THR A 426 14.28 11.95 -24.76
CA THR A 426 14.92 10.93 -25.60
C THR A 426 13.95 9.79 -25.89
N ARG A 427 14.20 9.03 -26.96
CA ARG A 427 13.40 7.84 -27.31
C ARG A 427 11.89 8.14 -27.49
N LEU A 428 11.54 9.29 -28.05
CA LEU A 428 10.14 9.72 -28.23
C LEU A 428 9.31 8.77 -29.10
N ARG A 429 9.92 8.13 -30.12
CA ARG A 429 9.27 7.06 -30.89
C ARG A 429 8.90 5.87 -30.01
N LYS A 430 9.78 5.51 -29.06
CA LYS A 430 9.52 4.44 -28.09
C LYS A 430 8.41 4.82 -27.12
N ALA A 431 8.36 6.09 -26.70
CA ALA A 431 7.26 6.62 -25.89
C ALA A 431 5.91 6.54 -26.63
N SER A 432 5.87 6.99 -27.89
CA SER A 432 4.67 6.90 -28.72
C SER A 432 4.20 5.45 -28.89
N PHE A 433 5.13 4.52 -29.15
CA PHE A 433 4.80 3.10 -29.23
C PHE A 433 4.20 2.54 -27.93
N TYR A 434 4.78 2.87 -26.78
CA TYR A 434 4.28 2.42 -25.49
C TYR A 434 2.92 3.02 -25.10
N TYR A 435 2.64 4.27 -25.49
CA TYR A 435 1.29 4.82 -25.35
C TYR A 435 0.26 4.06 -26.18
N VAL A 436 0.59 3.67 -27.42
CA VAL A 436 -0.32 2.86 -28.24
C VAL A 436 -0.60 1.50 -27.59
N LEU A 437 0.43 0.85 -27.02
CA LEU A 437 0.26 -0.41 -26.29
C LEU A 437 -0.53 -0.23 -24.98
N ALA A 438 -0.30 0.85 -24.23
CA ALA A 438 -1.07 1.18 -23.04
C ALA A 438 -2.55 1.38 -23.41
N GLY A 439 -2.82 2.13 -24.48
CA GLY A 439 -4.17 2.38 -24.98
C GLY A 439 -4.91 1.08 -25.35
N TYR A 440 -4.22 0.16 -26.03
CA TYR A 440 -4.78 -1.16 -26.35
C TYR A 440 -5.18 -1.94 -25.08
N ARG A 441 -4.30 -1.97 -24.07
CA ARG A 441 -4.55 -2.69 -22.82
C ARG A 441 -5.63 -2.05 -21.95
N TYR A 442 -5.69 -0.71 -21.88
CA TYR A 442 -6.80 -0.01 -21.24
C TYR A 442 -8.15 -0.33 -21.90
N GLY A 443 -8.18 -0.47 -23.23
CA GLY A 443 -9.36 -0.90 -23.96
C GLY A 443 -9.85 -2.29 -23.53
N ARG A 444 -8.93 -3.26 -23.36
CA ARG A 444 -9.26 -4.61 -22.84
C ARG A 444 -9.81 -4.59 -21.41
N CYS A 445 -9.45 -3.58 -20.63
CA CYS A 445 -9.96 -3.37 -19.27
C CYS A 445 -11.27 -2.56 -19.22
N ASN A 446 -11.93 -2.28 -20.36
CA ASN A 446 -13.10 -1.40 -20.43
C ASN A 446 -12.86 0.03 -19.91
N LEU A 447 -11.62 0.51 -19.96
CA LEU A 447 -11.23 1.87 -19.55
C LEU A 447 -11.07 2.77 -20.79
N GLY A 448 -12.18 2.98 -21.50
CA GLY A 448 -12.21 3.66 -22.80
C GLY A 448 -11.61 5.07 -22.78
N ASN A 449 -11.90 5.88 -21.75
CA ASN A 449 -11.36 7.23 -21.62
C ASN A 449 -9.83 7.24 -21.53
N LEU A 450 -9.24 6.34 -20.74
CA LEU A 450 -7.78 6.21 -20.61
C LEU A 450 -7.16 5.66 -21.89
N SER A 451 -7.85 4.74 -22.56
CA SER A 451 -7.43 4.22 -23.87
C SER A 451 -7.33 5.33 -24.92
N LEU A 452 -8.38 6.15 -25.04
CA LEU A 452 -8.43 7.29 -25.97
C LEU A 452 -7.39 8.35 -25.63
N ARG A 453 -7.21 8.67 -24.35
CA ARG A 453 -6.12 9.55 -23.89
C ARG A 453 -4.77 9.04 -24.38
N CYS A 454 -4.46 7.75 -24.14
CA CYS A 454 -3.19 7.18 -24.58
C CYS A 454 -2.99 7.26 -26.10
N TYR A 455 -4.03 6.99 -26.89
CA TYR A 455 -3.97 7.15 -28.36
C TYR A 455 -3.76 8.60 -28.80
N ALA A 456 -4.31 9.58 -28.09
CA ALA A 456 -4.11 11.00 -28.38
C ALA A 456 -2.64 11.44 -28.17
N GLN A 457 -1.89 10.75 -27.31
CA GLN A 457 -0.47 11.02 -27.06
C GLN A 457 0.49 10.47 -28.15
N PHE A 458 -0.04 9.81 -29.19
CA PHE A 458 0.79 9.30 -30.28
C PHE A 458 1.37 10.44 -31.12
N ASP A 459 2.69 10.62 -31.06
CA ASP A 459 3.42 11.65 -31.82
C ASP A 459 4.55 11.01 -32.65
N ALA A 460 4.15 10.24 -33.66
CA ALA A 460 5.07 9.66 -34.63
C ALA A 460 4.44 9.65 -36.04
N LYS A 461 4.24 10.85 -36.60
CA LYS A 461 3.58 11.07 -37.91
C LYS A 461 4.26 10.35 -39.09
N GLU A 462 5.54 10.03 -38.95
CA GLU A 462 6.31 9.24 -39.93
C GLU A 462 5.83 7.78 -40.03
N TRP A 463 5.17 7.25 -38.99
CA TRP A 463 4.69 5.88 -38.96
C TRP A 463 3.26 5.79 -39.48
N VAL A 464 3.09 5.88 -40.80
CA VAL A 464 1.78 5.94 -41.47
C VAL A 464 0.86 4.79 -41.06
N ALA A 465 1.36 3.55 -41.08
CA ALA A 465 0.58 2.36 -40.68
C ALA A 465 0.18 2.39 -39.19
N ALA A 466 1.08 2.86 -38.32
CA ALA A 466 0.77 3.01 -36.90
C ALA A 466 -0.25 4.12 -36.65
N ALA A 467 -0.15 5.25 -37.36
CA ALA A 467 -1.11 6.34 -37.29
C ALA A 467 -2.51 5.88 -37.75
N GLU A 468 -2.59 5.06 -38.80
CA GLU A 468 -3.85 4.46 -39.25
C GLU A 468 -4.41 3.48 -38.21
N TYR A 469 -3.57 2.61 -37.65
CA TYR A 469 -3.97 1.72 -36.56
C TYR A 469 -4.51 2.49 -35.35
N VAL A 470 -3.83 3.55 -34.91
CA VAL A 470 -4.26 4.38 -33.77
C VAL A 470 -5.62 5.02 -34.07
N LYS A 471 -5.82 5.55 -35.28
CA LYS A 471 -7.09 6.14 -35.69
C LYS A 471 -8.24 5.12 -35.69
N LEU A 472 -7.99 3.92 -36.23
CA LEU A 472 -8.97 2.82 -36.25
C LEU A 472 -9.30 2.33 -34.83
N SER A 473 -8.28 2.15 -34.00
CA SER A 473 -8.42 1.69 -32.62
C SER A 473 -9.18 2.70 -31.77
N ALA A 474 -8.86 3.99 -31.88
CA ALA A 474 -9.59 5.06 -31.20
C ALA A 474 -11.07 5.11 -31.65
N LYS A 475 -11.35 4.94 -32.94
CA LYS A 475 -12.73 4.85 -33.45
C LYS A 475 -13.50 3.68 -32.83
N HIS A 476 -12.88 2.51 -32.75
CA HIS A 476 -13.48 1.33 -32.15
C HIS A 476 -13.80 1.54 -30.66
N VAL A 477 -12.85 2.09 -29.90
CA VAL A 477 -13.03 2.37 -28.46
C VAL A 477 -14.13 3.42 -28.23
N MET A 478 -14.20 4.47 -29.06
CA MET A 478 -15.30 5.46 -28.98
C MET A 478 -16.67 4.82 -29.20
N GLU A 479 -16.78 3.92 -30.18
CA GLU A 479 -18.03 3.21 -30.46
C GLU A 479 -18.46 2.31 -29.29
N GLN A 480 -17.52 1.54 -28.72
CA GLN A 480 -17.76 0.73 -27.53
C GLN A 480 -18.18 1.55 -26.31
N THR A 481 -17.50 2.67 -26.07
CA THR A 481 -17.78 3.54 -24.92
C THR A 481 -19.17 4.19 -25.05
N ARG A 482 -19.57 4.60 -26.26
CA ARG A 482 -20.90 5.17 -26.54
C ARG A 482 -22.02 4.16 -26.34
N LEU A 483 -21.82 2.92 -26.79
CA LEU A 483 -22.78 1.83 -26.62
C LEU A 483 -22.94 1.44 -25.14
N GLY A 484 -21.86 1.46 -24.36
CA GLY A 484 -21.91 1.22 -22.91
C GLY A 484 -22.70 2.27 -22.13
N GLN A 485 -22.59 3.55 -22.49
CA GLN A 485 -23.37 4.64 -21.89
C GLN A 485 -24.86 4.58 -22.27
N SER A 486 -25.16 4.17 -23.51
CA SER A 486 -26.55 4.01 -23.97
C SER A 486 -27.26 2.84 -23.27
N GLY A 487 -26.51 1.80 -22.88
CA GLY A 487 -27.03 0.62 -22.17
C GLY A 487 -27.34 0.88 -20.68
N SER A 488 -26.61 1.77 -20.00
CA SER A 488 -26.89 2.11 -18.60
C SER A 488 -28.11 3.03 -18.42
N GLU A 489 -28.42 3.85 -19.43
CA GLU A 489 -29.67 4.63 -19.49
C GLU A 489 -30.90 3.74 -19.71
N LEU A 490 -30.76 2.64 -20.47
CA LEU A 490 -31.83 1.67 -20.68
C LEU A 490 -32.08 0.76 -19.47
N THR A 491 -31.07 0.47 -18.64
CA THR A 491 -31.25 -0.32 -17.41
C THR A 491 -31.72 0.52 -16.21
N SER A 492 -31.38 1.81 -16.16
CA SER A 492 -31.97 2.74 -15.19
C SER A 492 -33.43 3.13 -15.52
N GLY A 493 -33.85 2.99 -16.78
CA GLY A 493 -35.24 3.19 -17.23
C GLY A 493 -36.20 2.02 -17.01
N VAL A 494 -35.72 0.83 -16.62
CA VAL A 494 -36.56 -0.38 -16.46
C VAL A 494 -36.75 -0.79 -14.98
N ALA A 495 -36.11 -0.10 -14.03
CA ALA A 495 -36.27 -0.34 -12.58
C ALA A 495 -37.45 0.42 -11.93
N MET A 496 -38.42 0.91 -12.71
CA MET A 496 -39.70 1.42 -12.20
C MET A 496 -40.88 0.77 -12.93
N SER A 497 -41.14 -0.51 -12.64
CA SER A 497 -42.48 -1.11 -12.62
C SER A 497 -42.37 -2.62 -12.57
N SER A 498 -42.36 -3.20 -11.37
CA SER A 498 -42.85 -4.57 -11.09
C SER A 498 -42.78 -4.82 -9.59
N ASN A 499 -43.79 -4.34 -8.86
CA ASN A 499 -44.09 -4.83 -7.54
C ASN A 499 -45.55 -5.29 -7.57
N ASN A 500 -45.76 -6.60 -7.69
CA ASN A 500 -46.92 -7.26 -7.07
C ASN A 500 -46.70 -8.78 -7.01
N ASN A 501 -46.81 -9.26 -5.78
CA ASN A 501 -46.85 -10.66 -5.38
C ASN A 501 -47.96 -11.44 -6.08
N SER A 502 -47.66 -12.67 -6.53
CA SER A 502 -48.47 -13.85 -6.15
C SER A 502 -47.67 -15.14 -6.35
N GLN A 503 -47.72 -15.99 -5.32
CA GLN A 503 -47.25 -17.38 -5.32
C GLN A 503 -48.10 -18.24 -6.28
N THR A 504 -47.47 -19.21 -6.97
CA THR A 504 -47.87 -20.64 -7.07
C THR A 504 -47.02 -21.38 -8.12
N THR A 505 -46.56 -22.58 -7.77
CA THR A 505 -46.05 -23.66 -8.64
C THR A 505 -47.13 -24.78 -8.70
N PRO A 506 -46.97 -25.88 -9.46
CA PRO A 506 -46.59 -26.04 -10.89
C PRO A 506 -47.57 -27.02 -11.62
N GLU A 507 -47.81 -26.91 -12.94
CA GLU A 507 -48.30 -28.08 -13.71
C GLU A 507 -48.14 -27.98 -15.24
N GLN A 508 -48.16 -29.15 -15.88
CA GLN A 508 -47.61 -29.58 -17.18
C GLN A 508 -48.49 -29.26 -18.42
N LEU A 509 -47.85 -29.16 -19.61
CA LEU A 509 -48.15 -29.84 -20.92
C LEU A 509 -47.42 -29.07 -22.06
N VAL A 510 -46.37 -29.58 -22.71
CA VAL A 510 -46.29 -30.53 -23.87
C VAL A 510 -46.51 -29.89 -25.28
N HIS A 511 -45.53 -30.17 -26.17
CA HIS A 511 -45.44 -30.07 -27.66
C HIS A 511 -44.81 -28.81 -28.34
N ASP A 512 -43.48 -28.90 -28.59
CA ASP A 512 -42.70 -28.82 -29.87
C ASP A 512 -43.35 -28.29 -31.19
N PRO A 513 -42.56 -27.94 -32.26
CA PRO A 513 -41.10 -27.68 -32.37
C PRO A 513 -40.68 -26.53 -33.34
N ALA A 514 -39.36 -26.30 -33.39
CA ALA A 514 -38.54 -25.88 -34.54
C ALA A 514 -38.67 -24.45 -35.11
N ILE A 515 -37.72 -23.57 -34.77
CA ILE A 515 -37.02 -22.73 -35.77
C ILE A 515 -35.51 -22.75 -35.49
N SER A 516 -34.80 -23.07 -36.56
CA SER A 516 -33.38 -23.33 -36.74
C SER A 516 -32.42 -22.20 -36.36
N ASN A 517 -31.29 -22.62 -35.78
CA ASN A 517 -30.02 -21.92 -35.72
C ASN A 517 -29.61 -21.28 -37.06
N SER A 518 -29.22 -20.00 -37.02
CA SER A 518 -28.36 -19.40 -38.04
C SER A 518 -27.17 -18.71 -37.38
N ALA A 519 -26.02 -19.36 -37.50
CA ALA A 519 -24.66 -18.81 -37.61
C ALA A 519 -24.25 -17.66 -36.65
N ILE A 520 -23.67 -18.03 -35.52
CA ILE A 520 -22.67 -17.19 -34.84
C ILE A 520 -21.36 -17.33 -35.64
N VAL A 521 -21.04 -16.33 -36.45
CA VAL A 521 -19.70 -16.18 -37.03
C VAL A 521 -18.78 -15.73 -35.90
N GLN A 522 -18.03 -16.67 -35.33
CA GLN A 522 -16.83 -16.35 -34.56
C GLN A 522 -15.82 -15.72 -35.52
N SER A 523 -15.70 -14.39 -35.52
CA SER A 523 -14.57 -13.73 -36.17
C SER A 523 -13.33 -13.91 -35.29
N SER A 524 -12.52 -14.90 -35.64
CA SER A 524 -11.17 -15.10 -35.14
C SER A 524 -10.34 -13.82 -35.31
N GLN A 525 -9.98 -13.17 -34.20
CA GLN A 525 -8.93 -12.14 -34.20
C GLN A 525 -7.57 -12.80 -34.44
N PRO A 526 -6.64 -12.16 -35.17
CA PRO A 526 -5.26 -12.63 -35.21
C PRO A 526 -4.59 -12.33 -33.86
N GLU A 527 -4.23 -13.37 -33.12
CA GLU A 527 -3.28 -13.25 -32.00
C GLU A 527 -1.94 -12.74 -32.54
N MET A 528 -1.61 -11.48 -32.25
CA MET A 528 -0.26 -10.94 -32.48
C MET A 528 0.46 -10.84 -31.15
N THR A 529 1.41 -11.75 -30.93
CA THR A 529 2.30 -11.69 -29.76
C THR A 529 3.44 -10.68 -29.98
N PRO A 530 3.98 -10.07 -28.89
CA PRO A 530 4.99 -9.00 -28.97
C PRO A 530 6.30 -9.37 -29.68
N ALA A 531 6.58 -10.67 -29.87
CA ALA A 531 7.78 -11.17 -30.55
C ALA A 531 7.81 -10.79 -32.05
N ASN A 532 6.67 -10.75 -32.72
CA ASN A 532 6.61 -10.55 -34.17
C ASN A 532 6.81 -9.09 -34.62
N ILE A 533 6.88 -8.13 -33.70
CA ILE A 533 7.10 -6.71 -34.02
C ILE A 533 8.59 -6.32 -33.86
N ALA A 534 9.36 -7.02 -33.02
CA ALA A 534 10.77 -6.71 -32.81
C ALA A 534 11.64 -7.05 -34.04
N ASP A 535 11.37 -8.17 -34.71
CA ASP A 535 12.18 -8.66 -35.82
C ASP A 535 11.87 -7.97 -37.16
N SER A 536 10.68 -7.39 -37.32
CA SER A 536 10.30 -6.68 -38.55
C SER A 536 10.81 -5.24 -38.63
N VAL A 537 11.23 -4.63 -37.51
CA VAL A 537 11.54 -3.19 -37.42
C VAL A 537 13.04 -2.92 -37.18
N MET A 538 13.80 -3.94 -36.74
CA MET A 538 15.24 -3.83 -36.48
C MET A 538 16.05 -4.57 -37.55
N GLY A 539 16.00 -4.08 -38.80
CA GLY A 539 16.93 -4.51 -39.84
C GLY A 539 18.36 -4.07 -39.51
N VAL A 540 19.14 -4.97 -38.89
CA VAL A 540 20.60 -4.82 -38.77
C VAL A 540 21.23 -5.36 -40.06
N PRO A 541 22.02 -4.58 -40.82
CA PRO A 541 22.75 -5.14 -41.94
C PRO A 541 23.94 -5.94 -41.40
N SER A 542 23.88 -7.26 -41.56
CA SER A 542 25.02 -8.14 -41.42
C SER A 542 25.96 -7.98 -42.63
N THR A 543 27.04 -7.22 -42.49
CA THR A 543 28.18 -7.30 -43.42
C THR A 543 29.31 -8.07 -42.76
N SER A 544 29.39 -9.35 -43.09
CA SER A 544 30.57 -10.20 -42.89
C SER A 544 31.55 -9.99 -44.05
N THR A 545 32.79 -9.63 -43.75
CA THR A 545 33.94 -9.95 -44.62
C THR A 545 35.05 -10.54 -43.75
N PRO A 546 35.63 -11.69 -44.11
CA PRO A 546 36.67 -12.34 -43.33
C PRO A 546 38.05 -11.79 -43.74
N VAL A 547 38.91 -11.53 -42.77
CA VAL A 547 40.36 -11.41 -43.01
C VAL A 547 41.06 -12.45 -42.16
N THR A 548 41.62 -13.43 -42.85
CA THR A 548 42.49 -14.49 -42.36
C THR A 548 43.91 -13.95 -42.17
N THR A 549 44.72 -14.70 -41.40
CA THR A 549 46.19 -14.63 -41.17
C THR A 549 46.63 -13.80 -39.97
N THR A 550 47.54 -14.21 -39.09
CA THR A 550 48.26 -15.48 -38.82
C THR A 550 48.95 -15.30 -37.45
N SER A 551 49.17 -16.42 -36.76
CA SER A 551 50.07 -16.70 -35.64
C SER A 551 51.33 -15.82 -35.46
N ASN A 552 51.69 -15.47 -34.21
CA ASN A 552 52.79 -16.10 -33.45
C ASN A 552 53.31 -15.21 -32.28
N VAL A 553 53.71 -15.91 -31.21
CA VAL A 553 54.46 -15.54 -29.99
C VAL A 553 53.70 -14.82 -28.89
#